data_AF-A0A9N8WZA2-F1
#
_entry.id   AF-A0A9N8WZA2-F1
#
_cell.length_a   1.000
_cell.length_b   1.000
_cell.length_c   1.000
_cell.angle_alpha   90.00
_cell.angle_beta   90.00
_cell.angle_gamma   90.00
#
_symmetry.space_group_name_H-M   'P 1'
#
loop_
_entity.id
_entity.type
_entity.pdbx_description
1 polymer ?
#
loop_
_entity_poly.entity_id
_entity_poly.type
_entity_poly.pdbx_seq_one_letter_code
_entity_poly.pdbx_strand_id
1 'polypeptide(L)'
;MVTSIQACWCGNNAFRPFGPDYGECKNCGTLVYLKQIPHEHSFVKDDDTDFYGKSYWLERQQDQFGTADIYSRARQDLTERNLHWLNTLLKYRLPTAKVVELGCSHGSFVALMRQAGYDASGVEMSPWVVEFGKKTFGIPVSVGPIENLDMPSASVDIIVAMDVLEHLADPVATMARCMELLKPDGLLLIQTPQFKENMEYGELVESSARFLEMLIPQEHIYLFSENSVTRLFERLGAKHIAFERAIFDHYDMFFAVSRVPFQTNSSEQVDSALQTSPHGRLTTALLDLRKRELAANADRIARGEQIETLTRSVHESEADRVARGEQIETLTRLVHESEADRAARGNQIKLLRDVVRRAHEKNSSREALLKVQKSELANQEKQISSLLNDVKGLFRHPAFRWIAKLGRWSEAEKLEKRIDEP
;
A
#
# COMPACT_ATOMS: atom_id res chain seq x y z
N MET A 1 21.00 -42.85 19.33
CA MET A 1 21.80 -42.81 18.08
C MET A 1 21.25 -41.65 17.25
N VAL A 2 22.09 -40.75 16.77
CA VAL A 2 21.67 -39.58 15.98
C VAL A 2 21.40 -40.02 14.54
N THR A 3 20.25 -39.67 13.99
CA THR A 3 19.91 -39.91 12.57
C THR A 3 20.13 -38.61 11.81
N SER A 4 21.21 -38.53 11.04
CA SER A 4 21.31 -37.50 10.00
C SER A 4 20.34 -37.86 8.88
N ILE A 5 19.49 -36.94 8.46
CA ILE A 5 18.70 -37.13 7.24
C ILE A 5 19.67 -37.12 6.07
N GLN A 6 20.03 -38.30 5.58
CA GLN A 6 20.93 -38.46 4.44
C GLN A 6 20.19 -38.42 3.10
N ALA A 7 18.86 -38.54 3.12
CA ALA A 7 18.00 -38.55 1.95
C ALA A 7 16.65 -37.90 2.24
N CYS A 8 16.06 -37.28 1.23
CA CYS A 8 14.68 -36.81 1.24
C CYS A 8 13.72 -38.01 1.36
N TRP A 9 12.47 -37.78 1.77
CA TRP A 9 11.41 -38.79 1.82
C TRP A 9 11.20 -39.55 0.48
N CYS A 10 11.54 -38.90 -0.65
CA CYS A 10 11.46 -39.52 -1.97
C CYS A 10 12.66 -40.44 -2.30
N GLY A 11 13.62 -40.60 -1.39
CA GLY A 11 14.84 -41.41 -1.54
C GLY A 11 16.00 -40.70 -2.22
N ASN A 12 15.81 -39.47 -2.71
CA ASN A 12 16.88 -38.69 -3.35
C ASN A 12 17.78 -38.00 -2.30
N ASN A 13 19.08 -37.95 -2.57
CA ASN A 13 20.11 -37.33 -1.71
C ASN A 13 20.78 -36.10 -2.33
N ALA A 14 20.36 -35.68 -3.53
CA ALA A 14 20.89 -34.51 -4.20
C ALA A 14 20.04 -33.26 -3.90
N PHE A 15 20.65 -32.25 -3.28
CA PHE A 15 19.96 -31.02 -2.85
C PHE A 15 20.54 -29.76 -3.51
N ARG A 16 19.68 -28.77 -3.78
CA ARG A 16 20.06 -27.38 -4.07
C ARG A 16 20.02 -26.61 -2.75
N PRO A 17 21.10 -25.91 -2.33
CA PRO A 17 21.08 -25.17 -1.06
C PRO A 17 19.97 -24.12 -1.03
N PHE A 18 19.31 -23.96 0.12
CA PHE A 18 18.28 -22.96 0.35
C PHE A 18 18.42 -22.42 1.79
N GLY A 19 18.98 -21.22 1.92
CA GLY A 19 19.29 -20.65 3.22
C GLY A 19 20.36 -21.43 4.00
N PRO A 20 20.47 -21.22 5.33
CA PRO A 20 21.56 -21.76 6.14
C PRO A 20 21.43 -23.24 6.49
N ASP A 21 20.19 -23.73 6.59
CA ASP A 21 19.88 -25.01 7.22
C ASP A 21 19.14 -26.00 6.31
N TYR A 22 18.61 -25.51 5.19
CA TYR A 22 17.71 -26.25 4.33
C TYR A 22 18.29 -26.48 2.94
N GLY A 23 17.79 -27.51 2.27
CA GLY A 23 18.09 -27.80 0.87
C GLY A 23 16.86 -28.31 0.13
N GLU A 24 16.65 -27.79 -1.07
CA GLU A 24 15.60 -28.22 -1.96
C GLU A 24 16.00 -29.52 -2.68
N CYS A 25 15.16 -30.55 -2.55
CA CYS A 25 15.38 -31.84 -3.17
C CYS A 25 15.30 -31.74 -4.70
N LYS A 26 16.38 -32.04 -5.42
CA LYS A 26 16.41 -31.97 -6.90
C LYS A 26 15.46 -32.93 -7.61
N ASN A 27 14.97 -33.96 -6.91
CA ASN A 27 14.00 -34.90 -7.47
C ASN A 27 12.57 -34.39 -7.28
N CYS A 28 12.16 -34.04 -6.05
CA CYS A 28 10.76 -33.76 -5.72
C CYS A 28 10.41 -32.33 -5.36
N GLY A 29 11.39 -31.43 -5.25
CA GLY A 29 11.16 -30.04 -4.90
C GLY A 29 10.81 -29.79 -3.43
N THR A 30 10.72 -30.83 -2.58
CA THR A 30 10.56 -30.63 -1.14
C THR A 30 11.79 -29.97 -0.56
N LEU A 31 11.57 -28.99 0.32
CA LEU A 31 12.62 -28.37 1.09
C LEU A 31 12.88 -29.20 2.36
N VAL A 32 14.13 -29.58 2.58
CA VAL A 32 14.53 -30.55 3.61
C VAL A 32 15.54 -29.93 4.57
N TYR A 33 15.33 -30.10 5.86
CA TYR A 33 16.32 -29.76 6.88
C TYR A 33 17.54 -30.69 6.76
N LEU A 34 18.73 -30.13 6.48
CA LEU A 34 19.92 -30.92 6.12
C LEU A 34 20.83 -31.26 7.31
N LYS A 35 20.57 -30.68 8.49
CA LYS A 35 21.38 -30.90 9.68
C LYS A 35 20.85 -32.09 10.51
N GLN A 36 21.62 -32.50 11.51
CA GLN A 36 21.30 -33.66 12.34
C GLN A 36 20.03 -33.42 13.16
N ILE A 37 19.14 -34.43 13.20
CA ILE A 37 17.96 -34.43 14.06
C ILE A 37 18.21 -35.43 15.19
N PRO A 38 18.11 -35.02 16.46
CA PRO A 38 18.14 -35.94 17.58
C PRO A 38 16.99 -36.95 17.47
N HIS A 39 17.28 -38.24 17.63
CA HIS A 39 16.28 -39.32 17.58
C HIS A 39 15.19 -39.20 18.67
N GLU A 40 15.45 -38.39 19.70
CA GLU A 40 14.53 -38.07 20.79
C GLU A 40 13.37 -37.14 20.35
N HIS A 41 13.42 -36.56 19.13
CA HIS A 41 12.34 -35.71 18.63
C HIS A 41 11.13 -36.51 18.09
N SER A 42 11.26 -37.83 17.91
CA SER A 42 10.19 -38.67 17.34
C SER A 42 9.27 -39.32 18.37
N PHE A 43 9.63 -39.31 19.66
CA PHE A 43 8.86 -39.94 20.73
C PHE A 43 9.01 -39.15 22.02
N VAL A 44 7.90 -38.88 22.71
CA VAL A 44 7.91 -38.32 24.06
C VAL A 44 7.89 -39.47 25.06
N LYS A 45 9.04 -39.73 25.70
CA LYS A 45 9.21 -40.66 26.81
C LYS A 45 9.28 -39.94 28.15
N ASP A 46 9.80 -38.72 28.16
CA ASP A 46 9.89 -37.82 29.30
C ASP A 46 9.29 -36.46 28.93
N ASP A 47 8.10 -36.17 29.48
CA ASP A 47 7.40 -34.91 29.23
C ASP A 47 8.18 -33.68 29.75
N ASP A 48 9.13 -33.80 30.67
CA ASP A 48 9.86 -32.64 31.17
C ASP A 48 11.07 -32.27 30.28
N THR A 49 11.65 -33.25 29.57
CA THR A 49 12.92 -33.07 28.83
C THR A 49 12.83 -33.29 27.32
N ASP A 50 11.87 -34.07 26.84
CA ASP A 50 11.75 -34.36 25.40
C ASP A 50 11.15 -33.20 24.61
N PHE A 51 11.47 -33.16 23.31
CA PHE A 51 11.25 -32.01 22.45
C PHE A 51 9.78 -31.53 22.37
N TYR A 52 8.82 -32.47 22.34
CA TYR A 52 7.38 -32.19 22.32
C TYR A 52 6.71 -32.40 23.70
N GLY A 53 7.49 -32.42 24.77
CA GLY A 53 7.00 -32.52 26.15
C GLY A 53 6.34 -31.23 26.64
N LYS A 54 6.06 -31.17 27.94
CA LYS A 54 5.38 -30.08 28.64
C LYS A 54 6.03 -28.71 28.43
N SER A 55 7.36 -28.62 28.43
CA SER A 55 8.09 -27.35 28.26
C SER A 55 7.90 -26.74 26.87
N TYR A 56 7.67 -27.55 25.83
CA TYR A 56 7.30 -27.07 24.49
C TYR A 56 6.01 -26.25 24.51
N TRP A 57 4.99 -26.77 25.20
CA TRP A 57 3.63 -26.22 25.23
C TRP A 57 3.41 -25.09 26.24
N LEU A 58 4.26 -25.02 27.28
CA LEU A 58 4.16 -23.99 28.33
C LEU A 58 5.12 -22.83 28.16
N GLU A 59 6.35 -23.09 27.70
CA GLU A 59 7.45 -22.13 27.75
C GLU A 59 7.99 -21.84 26.35
N ARG A 60 8.37 -22.87 25.59
CA ARG A 60 9.05 -22.69 24.29
C ARG A 60 8.18 -21.99 23.25
N GLN A 61 6.90 -22.34 23.16
CA GLN A 61 5.95 -21.68 22.25
C GLN A 61 5.80 -20.18 22.56
N GLN A 62 5.79 -19.82 23.85
CA GLN A 62 5.67 -18.44 24.27
C GLN A 62 6.99 -17.68 24.12
N ASP A 63 8.10 -18.27 24.56
CA ASP A 63 9.40 -17.62 24.65
C ASP A 63 10.13 -17.52 23.30
N GLN A 64 9.95 -18.51 22.40
CA GLN A 64 10.64 -18.54 21.10
C GLN A 64 9.79 -18.01 19.95
N PHE A 65 8.46 -18.17 20.01
CA PHE A 65 7.56 -17.83 18.90
C PHE A 65 6.49 -16.80 19.27
N GLY A 66 6.45 -16.33 20.53
CA GLY A 66 5.44 -15.37 20.99
C GLY A 66 4.01 -15.91 20.95
N THR A 67 3.85 -17.23 20.85
CA THR A 67 2.55 -17.88 20.72
C THR A 67 1.91 -18.11 22.08
N ALA A 68 0.57 -18.15 22.08
CA ALA A 68 -0.22 -18.40 23.29
C ALA A 68 0.12 -19.79 23.90
N ASP A 69 0.07 -19.89 25.22
CA ASP A 69 0.22 -21.17 25.92
C ASP A 69 -0.92 -22.14 25.56
N ILE A 70 -0.74 -23.43 25.90
CA ILE A 70 -1.73 -24.47 25.60
C ILE A 70 -3.14 -24.17 26.15
N TYR A 71 -3.24 -23.47 27.29
CA TYR A 71 -4.53 -23.08 27.88
C TYR A 71 -5.27 -22.04 27.03
N SER A 72 -4.53 -21.03 26.57
CA SER A 72 -5.06 -19.97 25.73
C SER A 72 -5.40 -20.50 24.33
N ARG A 73 -4.51 -21.31 23.74
CA ARG A 73 -4.73 -21.95 22.43
C ARG A 73 -5.93 -22.90 22.43
N ALA A 74 -6.09 -23.71 23.48
CA ALA A 74 -7.24 -24.59 23.64
C ALA A 74 -8.59 -23.84 23.53
N ARG A 75 -8.62 -22.55 23.90
CA ARG A 75 -9.78 -21.68 23.73
C ARG A 75 -9.80 -20.95 22.39
N GLN A 76 -8.70 -20.34 21.98
CA GLN A 76 -8.63 -19.48 20.79
C GLN A 76 -8.82 -20.27 19.49
N ASP A 77 -8.21 -21.46 19.40
CA ASP A 77 -8.26 -22.29 18.20
C ASP A 77 -9.69 -22.74 17.87
N LEU A 78 -10.56 -22.91 18.90
CA LEU A 78 -11.98 -23.26 18.72
C LEU A 78 -12.75 -22.25 17.88
N THR A 79 -12.43 -20.96 17.97
CA THR A 79 -13.17 -19.88 17.30
C THR A 79 -12.53 -19.44 16.00
N GLU A 80 -11.34 -19.94 15.68
CA GLU A 80 -10.58 -19.55 14.49
C GLU A 80 -10.25 -20.75 13.60
N ARG A 81 -9.10 -21.40 13.83
CA ARG A 81 -8.56 -22.48 12.99
C ARG A 81 -9.52 -23.66 12.93
N ASN A 82 -10.09 -24.07 14.07
CA ASN A 82 -10.96 -25.23 14.14
C ASN A 82 -12.27 -25.04 13.36
N LEU A 83 -12.85 -23.83 13.34
CA LEU A 83 -14.06 -23.56 12.54
C LEU A 83 -13.74 -23.56 11.04
N HIS A 84 -12.57 -23.05 10.65
CA HIS A 84 -12.11 -23.10 9.26
C HIS A 84 -11.93 -24.55 8.78
N TRP A 85 -11.26 -25.37 9.59
CA TRP A 85 -11.07 -26.79 9.31
C TRP A 85 -12.38 -27.57 9.32
N LEU A 86 -13.26 -27.33 10.29
CA LEU A 86 -14.57 -27.97 10.37
C LEU A 86 -15.44 -27.65 9.14
N ASN A 87 -15.45 -26.40 8.70
CA ASN A 87 -16.21 -25.99 7.52
C ASN A 87 -15.76 -26.77 6.27
N THR A 88 -14.45 -26.99 6.13
CA THR A 88 -13.89 -27.79 5.04
C THR A 88 -14.15 -29.28 5.21
N LEU A 89 -14.08 -29.80 6.44
CA LEU A 89 -14.45 -31.19 6.73
C LEU A 89 -15.90 -31.50 6.31
N LEU A 90 -16.84 -30.63 6.67
CA LEU A 90 -18.27 -30.73 6.34
C LEU A 90 -18.52 -30.70 4.82
N LYS A 91 -17.71 -29.96 4.06
CA LYS A 91 -17.75 -29.98 2.59
C LYS A 91 -17.50 -31.38 2.03
N TYR A 92 -16.63 -32.18 2.65
CA TYR A 92 -16.25 -33.49 2.11
C TYR A 92 -17.01 -34.67 2.72
N ARG A 93 -17.38 -34.59 3.99
CA ARG A 93 -18.09 -35.67 4.69
C ARG A 93 -18.98 -35.07 5.76
N LEU A 94 -20.23 -35.50 5.81
CA LEU A 94 -21.17 -35.09 6.85
C LEU A 94 -21.12 -36.03 8.06
N PRO A 95 -21.49 -35.57 9.26
CA PRO A 95 -21.76 -36.45 10.39
C PRO A 95 -22.97 -37.37 10.11
N THR A 96 -23.05 -38.57 10.68
CA THR A 96 -22.10 -39.20 11.61
C THR A 96 -21.02 -39.98 10.82
N ALA A 97 -19.76 -39.54 10.91
CA ALA A 97 -18.60 -40.23 10.32
C ALA A 97 -17.51 -40.42 11.38
N LYS A 98 -16.70 -41.47 11.25
CA LYS A 98 -15.59 -41.75 12.17
C LYS A 98 -14.35 -40.98 11.74
N VAL A 99 -13.86 -40.12 12.63
CA VAL A 99 -12.75 -39.19 12.34
C VAL A 99 -11.61 -39.39 13.34
N VAL A 100 -10.38 -39.40 12.84
CA VAL A 100 -9.18 -39.43 13.67
C VAL A 100 -8.33 -38.19 13.37
N GLU A 101 -8.03 -37.41 14.41
CA GLU A 101 -7.06 -36.34 14.34
C GLU A 101 -5.68 -36.86 14.73
N LEU A 102 -4.77 -36.93 13.76
CA LEU A 102 -3.36 -37.24 13.98
C LEU A 102 -2.65 -35.97 14.46
N GLY A 103 -1.93 -36.05 15.59
CA GLY A 103 -1.26 -34.90 16.21
C GLY A 103 -2.27 -33.91 16.80
N CYS A 104 -3.21 -34.40 17.62
CA CYS A 104 -4.34 -33.56 18.04
C CYS A 104 -4.01 -32.48 19.07
N SER A 105 -2.77 -32.43 19.58
CA SER A 105 -2.35 -31.46 20.60
C SER A 105 -3.36 -31.42 21.76
N HIS A 106 -3.79 -30.23 22.19
CA HIS A 106 -4.80 -30.03 23.24
C HIS A 106 -6.19 -30.60 22.92
N GLY A 107 -6.45 -31.04 21.67
CA GLY A 107 -7.65 -31.78 21.29
C GLY A 107 -8.91 -30.92 21.09
N SER A 108 -8.76 -29.62 20.93
CA SER A 108 -9.92 -28.73 20.77
C SER A 108 -10.66 -28.99 19.44
N PHE A 109 -9.96 -29.45 18.40
CA PHE A 109 -10.60 -29.79 17.13
C PHE A 109 -11.36 -31.12 17.22
N VAL A 110 -10.81 -32.16 17.86
CA VAL A 110 -11.58 -33.35 18.28
C VAL A 110 -12.87 -32.95 19.02
N ALA A 111 -12.77 -32.06 20.01
CA ALA A 111 -13.93 -31.59 20.77
C ALA A 111 -14.99 -30.93 19.87
N LEU A 112 -14.56 -30.06 18.96
CA LEU A 112 -15.45 -29.37 18.02
C LEU A 112 -16.09 -30.34 17.02
N MET A 113 -15.35 -31.32 16.50
CA MET A 113 -15.91 -32.36 15.63
C MET A 113 -16.97 -33.19 16.34
N ARG A 114 -16.73 -33.58 17.61
CA ARG A 114 -17.74 -34.28 18.41
C ARG A 114 -18.98 -33.42 18.64
N GLN A 115 -18.80 -32.13 18.91
CA GLN A 115 -19.90 -31.16 19.02
C GLN A 115 -20.69 -31.02 17.70
N ALA A 116 -20.03 -31.17 16.55
CA ALA A 116 -20.68 -31.21 15.24
C ALA A 116 -21.37 -32.55 14.92
N GLY A 117 -21.20 -33.58 15.75
CA GLY A 117 -21.86 -34.89 15.61
C GLY A 117 -21.00 -36.00 15.00
N TYR A 118 -19.68 -35.80 14.86
CA TYR A 118 -18.76 -36.86 14.42
C TYR A 118 -18.41 -37.83 15.54
N ASP A 119 -18.10 -39.08 15.18
CA ASP A 119 -17.40 -40.01 16.06
C ASP A 119 -15.89 -39.74 15.96
N ALA A 120 -15.44 -38.68 16.65
CA ALA A 120 -14.07 -38.20 16.56
C ALA A 120 -13.22 -38.59 17.77
N SER A 121 -11.96 -38.94 17.50
CA SER A 121 -10.89 -39.21 18.46
C SER A 121 -9.56 -38.59 18.02
N GLY A 122 -8.64 -38.36 18.97
CA GLY A 122 -7.30 -37.84 18.72
C GLY A 122 -6.18 -38.85 18.94
N VAL A 123 -5.02 -38.56 18.35
CA VAL A 123 -3.76 -39.26 18.58
C VAL A 123 -2.70 -38.21 18.85
N GLU A 124 -1.96 -38.35 19.94
CA GLU A 124 -0.95 -37.36 20.37
C GLU A 124 0.23 -38.07 21.04
N MET A 125 1.44 -37.53 20.85
CA MET A 125 2.66 -38.18 21.31
C MET A 125 2.91 -37.96 22.81
N SER A 126 2.58 -36.77 23.34
CA SER A 126 2.81 -36.42 24.74
C SER A 126 1.71 -36.97 25.67
N PRO A 127 2.03 -37.83 26.65
CA PRO A 127 1.09 -38.28 27.67
C PRO A 127 0.47 -37.11 28.46
N TRP A 128 1.27 -36.09 28.80
CA TRP A 128 0.77 -34.91 29.51
C TRP A 128 -0.29 -34.14 28.72
N VAL A 129 -0.05 -33.91 27.42
CA VAL A 129 -1.01 -33.22 26.53
C VAL A 129 -2.28 -34.05 26.35
N VAL A 130 -2.15 -35.38 26.25
CA VAL A 130 -3.30 -36.29 26.20
C VAL A 130 -4.17 -36.15 27.45
N GLU A 131 -3.57 -36.15 28.64
CA GLU A 131 -4.31 -35.98 29.89
C GLU A 131 -4.94 -34.58 30.00
N PHE A 132 -4.27 -33.54 29.50
CA PHE A 132 -4.85 -32.21 29.38
C PHE A 132 -6.11 -32.21 28.50
N GLY A 133 -6.04 -32.77 27.29
CA GLY A 133 -7.17 -32.82 26.35
C GLY A 133 -8.36 -33.60 26.92
N LYS A 134 -8.10 -34.77 27.52
CA LYS A 134 -9.13 -35.57 28.21
C LYS A 134 -9.81 -34.79 29.34
N LYS A 135 -9.04 -34.11 30.18
CA LYS A 135 -9.57 -33.36 31.33
C LYS A 135 -10.34 -32.11 30.90
N THR A 136 -9.85 -31.40 29.88
CA THR A 136 -10.39 -30.12 29.43
C THR A 136 -11.66 -30.31 28.58
N PHE A 137 -11.69 -31.31 27.70
CA PHE A 137 -12.76 -31.49 26.72
C PHE A 137 -13.54 -32.80 26.85
N GLY A 138 -13.11 -33.75 27.68
CA GLY A 138 -13.79 -35.05 27.83
C GLY A 138 -13.75 -35.91 26.55
N ILE A 139 -12.66 -35.81 25.79
CA ILE A 139 -12.50 -36.43 24.47
C ILE A 139 -11.66 -37.73 24.53
N PRO A 140 -11.88 -38.68 23.61
CA PRO A 140 -11.01 -39.84 23.47
C PRO A 140 -9.72 -39.46 22.74
N VAL A 141 -8.58 -39.65 23.40
CA VAL A 141 -7.24 -39.42 22.84
C VAL A 141 -6.31 -40.57 23.21
N SER A 142 -5.64 -41.13 22.21
CA SER A 142 -4.62 -42.18 22.37
C SER A 142 -3.22 -41.58 22.39
N VAL A 143 -2.36 -42.11 23.26
CA VAL A 143 -0.95 -41.72 23.35
C VAL A 143 -0.11 -42.52 22.36
N GLY A 144 0.75 -41.86 21.59
CA GLY A 144 1.79 -42.47 20.77
C GLY A 144 1.62 -42.29 19.26
N PRO A 145 2.49 -42.93 18.46
CA PRO A 145 2.43 -42.87 17.01
C PRO A 145 1.22 -43.64 16.46
N ILE A 146 0.65 -43.19 15.34
CA ILE A 146 -0.51 -43.84 14.71
C ILE A 146 -0.20 -45.26 14.21
N GLU A 147 1.07 -45.53 13.91
CA GLU A 147 1.62 -46.82 13.51
C GLU A 147 1.45 -47.90 14.59
N ASN A 148 1.43 -47.50 15.87
CA ASN A 148 1.33 -48.43 16.99
C ASN A 148 -0.11 -48.59 17.49
N LEU A 149 -1.07 -47.86 16.93
CA LEU A 149 -2.46 -47.96 17.36
C LEU A 149 -3.11 -49.21 16.80
N ASP A 150 -3.76 -49.96 17.70
CA ASP A 150 -4.56 -51.13 17.38
C ASP A 150 -5.91 -50.69 16.76
N MET A 151 -5.83 -50.25 15.51
CA MET A 151 -6.95 -49.82 14.71
C MET A 151 -7.06 -50.72 13.47
N PRO A 152 -8.27 -51.28 13.21
CA PRO A 152 -8.48 -52.10 12.02
C PRO A 152 -8.26 -51.29 10.74
N SER A 153 -7.66 -51.91 9.73
CA SER A 153 -7.57 -51.36 8.38
C SER A 153 -8.98 -51.07 7.83
N ALA A 154 -9.10 -50.06 6.98
CA ALA A 154 -10.37 -49.66 6.36
C ALA A 154 -11.52 -49.39 7.36
N SER A 155 -11.22 -48.80 8.52
CA SER A 155 -12.21 -48.55 9.59
C SER A 155 -12.53 -47.07 9.82
N VAL A 156 -11.76 -46.16 9.26
CA VAL A 156 -11.89 -44.70 9.46
C VAL A 156 -12.45 -44.03 8.20
N ASP A 157 -13.40 -43.12 8.36
CA ASP A 157 -13.94 -42.34 7.23
C ASP A 157 -12.98 -41.20 6.85
N ILE A 158 -12.43 -40.52 7.86
CA ILE A 158 -11.56 -39.35 7.65
C ILE A 158 -10.41 -39.36 8.66
N ILE A 159 -9.20 -39.09 8.18
CA ILE A 159 -8.08 -38.74 9.04
C ILE A 159 -7.72 -37.29 8.76
N VAL A 160 -7.63 -36.47 9.81
CA VAL A 160 -7.22 -35.07 9.73
C VAL A 160 -5.84 -34.91 10.34
N ALA A 161 -4.98 -34.09 9.75
CA ALA A 161 -3.64 -33.80 10.27
C ALA A 161 -3.31 -32.33 9.99
N MET A 162 -3.35 -31.50 11.03
CA MET A 162 -3.15 -30.06 10.92
C MET A 162 -1.81 -29.69 11.54
N ASP A 163 -0.90 -29.16 10.72
CA ASP A 163 0.45 -28.76 11.13
C ASP A 163 1.24 -29.97 11.71
N VAL A 164 1.26 -31.08 10.96
CA VAL A 164 1.89 -32.36 11.35
C VAL A 164 2.86 -32.90 10.32
N LEU A 165 2.49 -32.84 9.03
CA LEU A 165 3.21 -33.53 7.94
C LEU A 165 4.69 -33.12 7.88
N GLU A 166 4.97 -31.86 8.14
CA GLU A 166 6.29 -31.22 8.15
C GLU A 166 7.19 -31.70 9.31
N HIS A 167 6.58 -32.17 10.40
CA HIS A 167 7.27 -32.63 11.60
C HIS A 167 7.61 -34.13 11.57
N LEU A 168 7.05 -34.89 10.62
CA LEU A 168 7.21 -36.33 10.55
C LEU A 168 8.64 -36.72 10.13
N ALA A 169 9.27 -37.59 10.91
CA ALA A 169 10.59 -38.13 10.57
C ALA A 169 10.54 -39.06 9.33
N ASP A 170 9.48 -39.86 9.22
CA ASP A 170 9.19 -40.71 8.06
C ASP A 170 7.74 -40.45 7.58
N PRO A 171 7.51 -39.37 6.80
CA PRO A 171 6.18 -39.04 6.31
C PRO A 171 5.60 -40.12 5.39
N VAL A 172 6.44 -40.95 4.75
CA VAL A 172 5.97 -42.03 3.87
C VAL A 172 5.34 -43.14 4.70
N ALA A 173 6.00 -43.59 5.77
CA ALA A 173 5.49 -44.63 6.65
C ALA A 173 4.18 -44.21 7.34
N THR A 174 4.16 -43.00 7.93
CA THR A 174 2.99 -42.49 8.63
C THR A 174 1.81 -42.31 7.70
N MET A 175 2.00 -41.66 6.54
CA MET A 175 0.91 -41.46 5.58
C MET A 175 0.45 -42.79 4.96
N ALA A 176 1.35 -43.77 4.75
CA ALA A 176 0.95 -45.12 4.33
C ALA A 176 0.02 -45.78 5.35
N ARG A 177 0.34 -45.68 6.66
CA ARG A 177 -0.54 -46.18 7.73
C ARG A 177 -1.87 -45.46 7.75
N CYS A 178 -1.90 -44.14 7.63
CA CYS A 178 -3.14 -43.37 7.54
C CYS A 178 -4.00 -43.86 6.36
N MET A 179 -3.40 -44.05 5.19
CA MET A 179 -4.10 -44.58 4.02
C MET A 179 -4.67 -45.98 4.30
N GLU A 180 -3.92 -46.87 4.94
CA GLU A 180 -4.39 -48.24 5.29
C GLU A 180 -5.61 -48.23 6.23
N LEU A 181 -5.64 -47.31 7.20
CA LEU A 181 -6.74 -47.15 8.15
C LEU A 181 -8.01 -46.59 7.51
N LEU A 182 -7.88 -45.79 6.45
CA LEU A 182 -9.01 -45.22 5.74
C LEU A 182 -9.81 -46.27 4.98
N LYS A 183 -11.14 -46.16 5.07
CA LYS A 183 -12.09 -46.87 4.20
C LYS A 183 -11.77 -46.62 2.72
N PRO A 184 -12.25 -47.48 1.79
CA PRO A 184 -12.01 -47.28 0.36
C PRO A 184 -12.46 -45.90 -0.18
N ASP A 185 -13.54 -45.35 0.38
CA ASP A 185 -14.10 -44.02 0.09
C ASP A 185 -13.68 -42.95 1.11
N GLY A 186 -12.76 -43.28 2.02
CA GLY A 186 -12.24 -42.35 3.02
C GLY A 186 -11.26 -41.34 2.43
N LEU A 187 -10.94 -40.31 3.22
CA LEU A 187 -10.04 -39.23 2.82
C LEU A 187 -9.11 -38.77 3.94
N LEU A 188 -7.98 -38.20 3.55
CA LEU A 188 -7.13 -37.37 4.41
C LEU A 188 -7.51 -35.90 4.22
N LEU A 189 -7.47 -35.12 5.29
CA LEU A 189 -7.55 -33.66 5.24
C LEU A 189 -6.35 -33.08 5.98
N ILE A 190 -5.47 -32.39 5.25
CA ILE A 190 -4.14 -32.03 5.74
C ILE A 190 -3.89 -30.54 5.54
N GLN A 191 -3.45 -29.85 6.60
CA GLN A 191 -2.85 -28.51 6.51
C GLN A 191 -1.38 -28.60 6.91
N THR A 192 -0.51 -27.90 6.18
CA THR A 192 0.93 -27.87 6.43
C THR A 192 1.55 -26.66 5.72
N PRO A 193 2.72 -26.15 6.15
CA PRO A 193 3.43 -25.12 5.42
C PRO A 193 3.69 -25.47 3.95
N GLN A 194 3.51 -24.50 3.07
CA GLN A 194 3.68 -24.61 1.63
C GLN A 194 4.98 -23.95 1.18
N PHE A 195 5.96 -24.76 0.79
CA PHE A 195 7.06 -24.30 -0.03
C PHE A 195 6.57 -24.10 -1.47
N LYS A 196 6.46 -22.86 -1.93
CA LYS A 196 6.06 -22.56 -3.31
C LYS A 196 7.24 -22.77 -4.25
N GLU A 197 6.97 -23.39 -5.40
CA GLU A 197 8.00 -23.65 -6.41
C GLU A 197 8.63 -22.33 -6.87
N ASN A 198 9.95 -22.35 -7.08
CA ASN A 198 10.76 -21.19 -7.47
C ASN A 198 10.87 -20.08 -6.41
N MET A 199 10.48 -20.33 -5.15
CA MET A 199 10.91 -19.44 -4.06
C MET A 199 12.44 -19.43 -4.00
N GLU A 200 13.02 -18.23 -3.84
CA GLU A 200 14.46 -18.04 -3.64
C GLU A 200 14.70 -17.40 -2.27
N TYR A 201 15.62 -17.96 -1.49
CA TYR A 201 15.84 -17.54 -0.10
C TYR A 201 16.19 -16.05 0.03
N GLY A 202 16.99 -15.50 -0.90
CA GLY A 202 17.37 -14.08 -0.89
C GLY A 202 16.17 -13.15 -1.01
N GLU A 203 15.23 -13.46 -1.91
CA GLU A 203 14.02 -12.67 -2.12
C GLU A 203 13.09 -12.70 -0.89
N LEU A 204 13.00 -13.85 -0.23
CA LEU A 204 12.23 -13.98 1.02
C LEU A 204 12.80 -13.09 2.12
N VAL A 205 14.13 -13.03 2.25
CA VAL A 205 14.81 -12.15 3.22
C VAL A 205 14.60 -10.67 2.88
N GLU A 206 14.79 -10.29 1.62
CA GLU A 206 14.60 -8.90 1.17
C GLU A 206 13.16 -8.42 1.38
N SER A 207 12.17 -9.27 1.12
CA SER A 207 10.75 -8.96 1.31
C SER A 207 10.24 -9.18 2.73
N SER A 208 11.06 -9.68 3.65
CA SER A 208 10.63 -10.12 4.99
C SER A 208 9.41 -11.05 4.93
N ALA A 209 9.42 -11.99 3.98
CA ALA A 209 8.30 -12.88 3.74
C ALA A 209 8.02 -13.75 4.96
N ARG A 210 6.75 -13.87 5.34
CA ARG A 210 6.32 -14.68 6.49
C ARG A 210 6.66 -16.16 6.37
N PHE A 211 6.90 -16.68 5.17
CA PHE A 211 7.38 -18.05 5.00
C PHE A 211 8.73 -18.32 5.69
N LEU A 212 9.54 -17.28 5.94
CA LEU A 212 10.76 -17.42 6.76
C LEU A 212 10.46 -17.90 8.19
N GLU A 213 9.28 -17.57 8.73
CA GLU A 213 8.81 -18.05 10.04
C GLU A 213 8.63 -19.58 10.05
N MET A 214 8.45 -20.20 8.87
CA MET A 214 8.29 -21.65 8.71
C MET A 214 9.62 -22.39 8.55
N LEU A 215 10.75 -21.69 8.47
CA LEU A 215 12.07 -22.33 8.45
C LEU A 215 12.55 -22.60 9.89
N ILE A 216 11.86 -23.49 10.61
CA ILE A 216 12.10 -23.79 12.02
C ILE A 216 13.05 -25.00 12.15
N PRO A 217 14.36 -24.79 12.38
CA PRO A 217 15.33 -25.88 12.39
C PRO A 217 14.96 -26.94 13.43
N GLN A 218 15.11 -28.22 13.07
CA GLN A 218 14.81 -29.39 13.91
C GLN A 218 13.32 -29.65 14.21
N GLU A 219 12.40 -28.74 13.84
CA GLU A 219 10.94 -28.92 13.92
C GLU A 219 10.36 -29.25 12.56
N HIS A 220 10.54 -28.34 11.59
CA HIS A 220 10.03 -28.50 10.24
C HIS A 220 11.05 -29.27 9.40
N ILE A 221 10.94 -30.59 9.43
CA ILE A 221 11.86 -31.51 8.76
C ILE A 221 11.70 -31.43 7.23
N TYR A 222 10.45 -31.42 6.78
CA TYR A 222 10.08 -31.42 5.36
C TYR A 222 9.05 -30.33 5.09
N LEU A 223 9.41 -29.32 4.31
CA LEU A 223 8.49 -28.29 3.85
C LEU A 223 8.09 -28.61 2.41
N PHE A 224 6.81 -28.96 2.23
CA PHE A 224 6.31 -29.53 0.99
C PHE A 224 5.75 -28.45 0.05
N SER A 225 5.89 -28.70 -1.25
CA SER A 225 5.14 -28.06 -2.33
C SER A 225 3.92 -28.88 -2.74
N GLU A 226 2.97 -28.28 -3.46
CA GLU A 226 1.80 -28.99 -4.02
C GLU A 226 2.21 -30.19 -4.89
N ASN A 227 3.26 -30.02 -5.68
CA ASN A 227 3.83 -31.07 -6.52
C ASN A 227 4.43 -32.22 -5.67
N SER A 228 5.17 -31.90 -4.61
CA SER A 228 5.72 -32.94 -3.74
C SER A 228 4.67 -33.71 -2.94
N VAL A 229 3.61 -33.07 -2.42
CA VAL A 229 2.50 -33.81 -1.80
C VAL A 229 1.74 -34.64 -2.84
N THR A 230 1.55 -34.11 -4.05
CA THR A 230 0.92 -34.88 -5.13
C THR A 230 1.67 -36.16 -5.40
N ARG A 231 3.01 -36.08 -5.55
CA ARG A 231 3.85 -37.25 -5.76
C ARG A 231 3.89 -38.20 -4.57
N LEU A 232 3.87 -37.67 -3.34
CA LEU A 232 3.81 -38.48 -2.12
C LEU A 232 2.55 -39.35 -2.13
N PHE A 233 1.38 -38.75 -2.35
CA PHE A 233 0.12 -39.47 -2.29
C PHE A 233 -0.15 -40.35 -3.52
N GLU A 234 0.31 -39.95 -4.71
CA GLU A 234 0.29 -40.82 -5.89
C GLU A 234 1.07 -42.12 -5.64
N ARG A 235 2.25 -42.02 -5.02
CA ARG A 235 3.05 -43.18 -4.62
C ARG A 235 2.32 -44.07 -3.61
N LEU A 236 1.46 -43.49 -2.77
CA LEU A 236 0.64 -44.20 -1.79
C LEU A 236 -0.71 -44.70 -2.37
N GLY A 237 -0.92 -44.55 -3.68
CA GLY A 237 -2.13 -45.02 -4.37
C GLY A 237 -3.34 -44.11 -4.24
N ALA A 238 -3.16 -42.83 -3.86
CA ALA A 238 -4.21 -41.82 -3.79
C ALA A 238 -3.91 -40.67 -4.75
N LYS A 239 -4.69 -40.58 -5.83
CA LYS A 239 -4.46 -39.63 -6.94
C LYS A 239 -5.42 -38.45 -6.97
N HIS A 240 -6.48 -38.49 -6.15
CA HIS A 240 -7.45 -37.41 -6.11
C HIS A 240 -7.06 -36.46 -4.98
N ILE A 241 -6.60 -35.27 -5.36
CA ILE A 241 -6.19 -34.22 -4.43
C ILE A 241 -6.96 -32.96 -4.76
N ALA A 242 -7.51 -32.32 -3.73
CA ALA A 242 -8.20 -31.06 -3.85
C ALA A 242 -7.58 -30.06 -2.88
N PHE A 243 -6.95 -29.02 -3.43
CA PHE A 243 -6.40 -27.92 -2.65
C PHE A 243 -7.51 -26.94 -2.27
N GLU A 244 -7.55 -26.60 -0.99
CA GLU A 244 -8.47 -25.67 -0.37
C GLU A 244 -7.70 -24.43 0.10
N ARG A 245 -8.43 -23.36 0.38
CA ARG A 245 -7.81 -22.18 0.97
C ARG A 245 -7.38 -22.49 2.41
N ALA A 246 -6.08 -22.45 2.70
CA ALA A 246 -5.58 -22.52 4.06
C ALA A 246 -5.99 -21.29 4.88
N ILE A 247 -6.04 -21.42 6.20
CA ILE A 247 -6.33 -20.25 7.06
C ILE A 247 -5.22 -19.20 6.97
N PHE A 248 -3.98 -19.65 6.76
CA PHE A 248 -2.81 -18.80 6.53
C PHE A 248 -2.23 -19.05 5.12
N ASP A 249 -3.04 -18.81 4.09
CA ASP A 249 -2.74 -19.01 2.66
C ASP A 249 -1.47 -18.33 2.10
N HIS A 250 -0.82 -17.49 2.88
CA HIS A 250 0.44 -16.85 2.53
C HIS A 250 1.66 -17.72 2.82
N TYR A 251 1.57 -18.72 3.71
CA TYR A 251 2.63 -19.70 3.96
C TYR A 251 2.16 -21.15 4.12
N ASP A 252 0.85 -21.42 4.23
CA ASP A 252 0.29 -22.78 4.36
C ASP A 252 -0.42 -23.22 3.08
N MET A 253 -0.45 -24.54 2.88
CA MET A 253 -1.40 -25.21 1.99
C MET A 253 -2.35 -26.08 2.80
N PHE A 254 -3.56 -26.25 2.28
CA PHE A 254 -4.60 -27.06 2.89
C PHE A 254 -5.24 -27.92 1.81
N PHE A 255 -5.33 -29.23 2.00
CA PHE A 255 -5.79 -30.12 0.93
C PHE A 255 -6.44 -31.40 1.44
N ALA A 256 -7.39 -31.90 0.66
CA ALA A 256 -7.97 -33.22 0.83
C ALA A 256 -7.30 -34.22 -0.13
N VAL A 257 -7.14 -35.48 0.31
CA VAL A 257 -6.60 -36.58 -0.50
C VAL A 257 -7.50 -37.79 -0.42
N SER A 258 -7.81 -38.42 -1.55
CA SER A 258 -8.57 -39.67 -1.60
C SER A 258 -8.13 -40.61 -2.74
N ARG A 259 -8.52 -41.89 -2.61
CA ARG A 259 -8.39 -42.92 -3.64
C ARG A 259 -9.45 -42.81 -4.73
N VAL A 260 -10.58 -42.19 -4.40
CA VAL A 260 -11.73 -42.02 -5.28
C VAL A 260 -12.00 -40.53 -5.53
N PRO A 261 -12.70 -40.16 -6.61
CA PRO A 261 -13.09 -38.77 -6.84
C PRO A 261 -13.93 -38.23 -5.68
N PHE A 262 -13.69 -36.97 -5.30
CA PHE A 262 -14.43 -36.33 -4.22
C PHE A 262 -15.91 -36.11 -4.57
N GLN A 263 -16.77 -36.29 -3.58
CA GLN A 263 -18.13 -35.80 -3.58
C GLN A 263 -18.24 -34.70 -2.53
N THR A 264 -18.69 -33.52 -2.94
CA THR A 264 -18.81 -32.37 -2.04
C THR A 264 -20.26 -32.11 -1.68
N ASN A 265 -20.51 -31.75 -0.42
CA ASN A 265 -21.83 -31.38 0.08
C ASN A 265 -22.09 -29.88 -0.16
N SER A 266 -23.33 -29.54 -0.51
CA SER A 266 -23.80 -28.15 -0.58
C SER A 266 -24.00 -27.55 0.82
N SER A 267 -24.08 -26.23 0.90
CA SER A 267 -24.41 -25.51 2.13
C SER A 267 -25.72 -26.02 2.77
N GLU A 268 -26.74 -26.28 1.95
CA GLU A 268 -28.04 -26.74 2.41
C GLU A 268 -27.96 -28.14 3.00
N GLN A 269 -27.12 -29.01 2.43
CA GLN A 269 -26.89 -30.36 2.95
C GLN A 269 -26.14 -30.31 4.29
N VAL A 270 -25.13 -29.45 4.40
CA VAL A 270 -24.38 -29.23 5.65
C VAL A 270 -25.30 -28.69 6.74
N ASP A 271 -26.07 -27.65 6.45
CA ASP A 271 -27.03 -27.06 7.39
C ASP A 271 -28.08 -28.08 7.83
N SER A 272 -28.63 -28.84 6.89
CA SER A 272 -29.60 -29.89 7.20
C SER A 272 -29.00 -30.97 8.11
N ALA A 273 -27.73 -31.35 7.91
CA ALA A 273 -27.07 -32.35 8.75
C ALA A 273 -26.83 -31.83 10.17
N LEU A 274 -26.35 -30.59 10.32
CA LEU A 274 -26.06 -30.00 11.63
C LEU A 274 -27.34 -29.67 12.43
N GLN A 275 -28.45 -29.33 11.77
CA GLN A 275 -29.70 -29.00 12.45
C GLN A 275 -30.42 -30.20 13.10
N THR A 276 -29.97 -31.43 12.82
CA THR A 276 -30.54 -32.67 13.38
C THR A 276 -30.33 -32.82 14.88
N SER A 277 -29.38 -32.09 15.49
CA SER A 277 -29.11 -32.14 16.93
C SER A 277 -28.98 -30.73 17.55
N PRO A 278 -29.26 -30.56 18.86
CA PRO A 278 -29.01 -29.30 19.55
C PRO A 278 -27.54 -28.85 19.48
N HIS A 279 -26.60 -29.79 19.56
CA HIS A 279 -25.17 -29.51 19.47
C HIS A 279 -24.77 -28.99 18.09
N GLY A 280 -25.30 -29.59 17.02
CA GLY A 280 -25.05 -29.12 15.66
C GLY A 280 -25.67 -27.75 15.36
N ARG A 281 -26.79 -27.36 16.00
CA ARG A 281 -27.30 -25.98 15.93
C ARG A 281 -26.33 -24.96 16.52
N LEU A 282 -25.70 -25.28 17.65
CA LEU A 282 -24.66 -24.43 18.23
C LEU A 282 -23.45 -24.33 17.30
N THR A 283 -23.01 -25.45 16.73
CA THR A 283 -21.94 -25.49 15.72
C THR A 283 -22.27 -24.61 14.51
N THR A 284 -23.50 -24.68 14.00
CA THR A 284 -23.96 -23.82 12.89
C THR A 284 -23.87 -22.34 13.26
N ALA A 285 -24.32 -21.97 14.46
CA ALA A 285 -24.23 -20.59 14.94
C ALA A 285 -22.79 -20.07 15.06
N LEU A 286 -21.84 -20.93 15.46
CA LEU A 286 -20.41 -20.60 15.50
C LEU A 286 -19.83 -20.40 14.10
N LEU A 287 -20.17 -21.28 13.15
CA LEU A 287 -19.77 -21.15 11.74
C LEU A 287 -20.33 -19.86 11.13
N ASP A 288 -21.60 -19.52 11.40
CA ASP A 288 -22.22 -18.27 10.94
C ASP A 288 -21.57 -17.03 11.55
N LEU A 289 -21.14 -17.10 12.81
CA LEU A 289 -20.43 -16.01 13.47
C LEU A 289 -19.07 -15.79 12.80
N ARG A 290 -18.32 -16.85 12.55
CA ARG A 290 -17.02 -16.78 11.85
C ARG A 290 -17.17 -16.24 10.43
N LYS A 291 -18.19 -16.67 9.70
CA LYS A 291 -18.48 -16.17 8.35
C LYS A 291 -18.75 -14.66 8.35
N ARG A 292 -19.51 -14.16 9.33
CA ARG A 292 -19.78 -12.72 9.50
C ARG A 292 -18.52 -11.94 9.87
N GLU A 293 -17.68 -12.49 10.74
CA GLU A 293 -16.40 -11.88 11.12
C GLU A 293 -15.47 -11.75 9.92
N LEU A 294 -15.31 -12.82 9.12
CA LEU A 294 -14.49 -12.79 7.91
C LEU A 294 -15.00 -11.75 6.89
N ALA A 295 -16.31 -11.67 6.69
CA ALA A 295 -16.91 -10.66 5.82
C ALA A 295 -16.66 -9.23 6.33
N ALA A 296 -16.77 -9.00 7.64
CA ALA A 296 -16.49 -7.69 8.26
C ALA A 296 -15.01 -7.31 8.16
N ASN A 297 -14.10 -8.27 8.35
CA ASN A 297 -12.66 -8.03 8.21
C ASN A 297 -12.28 -7.72 6.75
N ALA A 298 -12.88 -8.41 5.77
CA ALA A 298 -12.67 -8.11 4.36
C ALA A 298 -13.16 -6.68 3.98
N ASP A 299 -14.33 -6.25 4.49
CA ASP A 299 -14.82 -4.87 4.30
C ASP A 299 -13.89 -3.84 4.95
N ARG A 300 -13.34 -4.13 6.15
CA ARG A 300 -12.36 -3.24 6.81
C ARG A 300 -11.07 -3.09 6.02
N ILE A 301 -10.53 -4.18 5.48
CA ILE A 301 -9.31 -4.15 4.65
C ILE A 301 -9.56 -3.32 3.39
N ALA A 302 -10.66 -3.57 2.67
CA ALA A 302 -11.01 -2.82 1.47
C ALA A 302 -11.18 -1.31 1.73
N ARG A 303 -11.76 -0.94 2.88
CA ARG A 303 -11.84 0.48 3.29
C ARG A 303 -10.49 1.08 3.64
N GLY A 304 -9.59 0.30 4.23
CA GLY A 304 -8.21 0.71 4.50
C GLY A 304 -7.48 1.11 3.21
N GLU A 305 -7.54 0.27 2.18
CA GLU A 305 -6.95 0.56 0.86
C GLU A 305 -7.53 1.82 0.21
N GLN A 306 -8.84 2.04 0.35
CA GLN A 306 -9.49 3.27 -0.11
C GLN A 306 -9.00 4.51 0.65
N ILE A 307 -8.84 4.40 1.97
CA ILE A 307 -8.31 5.49 2.81
C ILE A 307 -6.88 5.82 2.39
N GLU A 308 -6.01 4.84 2.17
CA GLU A 308 -4.65 5.08 1.70
C GLU A 308 -4.61 5.78 0.34
N THR A 309 -5.47 5.35 -0.59
CA THR A 309 -5.60 5.97 -1.91
C THR A 309 -6.05 7.43 -1.80
N LEU A 310 -7.09 7.70 -1.01
CA LEU A 310 -7.60 9.05 -0.80
C LEU A 310 -6.57 9.94 -0.08
N THR A 311 -5.84 9.39 0.89
CA THR A 311 -4.79 10.11 1.62
C THR A 311 -3.68 10.55 0.66
N ARG A 312 -3.27 9.68 -0.27
CA ARG A 312 -2.32 10.03 -1.33
C ARG A 312 -2.84 11.17 -2.22
N SER A 313 -4.09 11.09 -2.66
CA SER A 313 -4.70 12.15 -3.49
C SER A 313 -4.83 13.49 -2.75
N VAL A 314 -5.11 13.47 -1.44
CA VAL A 314 -5.13 14.69 -0.62
C VAL A 314 -3.74 15.29 -0.54
N HIS A 315 -2.70 14.50 -0.28
CA HIS A 315 -1.32 15.00 -0.28
C HIS A 315 -0.90 15.61 -1.61
N GLU A 316 -1.25 14.98 -2.74
CA GLU A 316 -1.01 15.52 -4.08
C GLU A 316 -1.74 16.85 -4.30
N SER A 317 -3.02 16.94 -3.89
CA SER A 317 -3.80 18.16 -4.01
C SER A 317 -3.30 19.28 -3.10
N GLU A 318 -2.79 18.96 -1.91
CA GLU A 318 -2.20 19.94 -1.00
C GLU A 318 -0.89 20.49 -1.56
N ALA A 319 -0.03 19.62 -2.13
CA ALA A 319 1.19 20.03 -2.80
C ALA A 319 0.89 20.99 -3.99
N ASP A 320 -0.11 20.66 -4.82
CA ASP A 320 -0.52 21.53 -5.92
C ASP A 320 -1.09 22.87 -5.40
N ARG A 321 -1.87 22.86 -4.31
CA ARG A 321 -2.37 24.09 -3.69
C ARG A 321 -1.25 24.99 -3.19
N VAL A 322 -0.21 24.42 -2.58
CA VAL A 322 0.98 25.16 -2.13
C VAL A 322 1.70 25.79 -3.32
N ALA A 323 1.98 25.01 -4.37
CA ALA A 323 2.63 25.50 -5.58
C ALA A 323 1.85 26.65 -6.26
N ARG A 324 0.52 26.52 -6.33
CA ARG A 324 -0.35 27.62 -6.84
C ARG A 324 -0.31 28.85 -5.94
N GLY A 325 -0.21 28.68 -4.63
CA GLY A 325 -0.04 29.78 -3.68
C GLY A 325 1.23 30.59 -3.96
N GLU A 326 2.37 29.93 -4.15
CA GLU A 326 3.64 30.58 -4.50
C GLU A 326 3.57 31.32 -5.85
N GLN A 327 2.86 30.76 -6.83
CA GLN A 327 2.60 31.43 -8.11
C GLN A 327 1.76 32.69 -7.93
N ILE A 328 0.71 32.64 -7.11
CA ILE A 328 -0.16 33.79 -6.83
C ILE A 328 0.64 34.90 -6.13
N GLU A 329 1.48 34.58 -5.14
CA GLU A 329 2.34 35.57 -4.48
C GLU A 329 3.29 36.23 -5.48
N THR A 330 3.90 35.43 -6.35
CA THR A 330 4.79 35.94 -7.41
C THR A 330 4.06 36.87 -8.37
N LEU A 331 2.89 36.46 -8.86
CA LEU A 331 2.07 37.28 -9.75
C LEU A 331 1.58 38.56 -9.06
N THR A 332 1.19 38.49 -7.79
CA THR A 332 0.74 39.65 -7.00
C THR A 332 1.84 40.69 -6.89
N ARG A 333 3.09 40.26 -6.62
CA ARG A 333 4.26 41.15 -6.61
C ARG A 333 4.48 41.81 -7.97
N LEU A 334 4.44 41.05 -9.05
CA LEU A 334 4.61 41.59 -10.41
C LEU A 334 3.52 42.62 -10.77
N VAL A 335 2.28 42.39 -10.34
CA VAL A 335 1.19 43.36 -10.53
C VAL A 335 1.48 44.65 -9.77
N HIS A 336 1.88 44.57 -8.50
CA HIS A 336 2.24 45.76 -7.71
C HIS A 336 3.41 46.54 -8.33
N GLU A 337 4.45 45.86 -8.80
CA GLU A 337 5.57 46.49 -9.51
C GLU A 337 5.09 47.19 -10.79
N SER A 338 4.20 46.56 -11.56
CA SER A 338 3.63 47.15 -12.78
C SER A 338 2.75 48.37 -12.49
N GLU A 339 1.96 48.33 -11.42
CA GLU A 339 1.14 49.47 -10.98
C GLU A 339 1.99 50.65 -10.53
N ALA A 340 3.09 50.39 -9.80
CA ALA A 340 4.04 51.42 -9.39
C ALA A 340 4.73 52.07 -10.60
N ASP A 341 5.16 51.28 -11.59
CA ASP A 341 5.73 51.79 -12.84
C ASP A 341 4.71 52.62 -13.63
N ARG A 342 3.46 52.15 -13.73
CA ARG A 342 2.36 52.93 -14.35
C ARG A 342 2.13 54.26 -13.64
N ALA A 343 2.14 54.30 -12.31
CA ALA A 343 2.00 55.54 -11.54
C ALA A 343 3.16 56.51 -11.79
N ALA A 344 4.41 56.01 -11.80
CA ALA A 344 5.59 56.80 -12.11
C ALA A 344 5.54 57.40 -13.53
N ARG A 345 5.18 56.59 -14.53
CA ARG A 345 4.97 57.07 -15.92
C ARG A 345 3.85 58.11 -15.98
N GLY A 346 2.76 57.94 -15.24
CA GLY A 346 1.68 58.92 -15.13
C GLY A 346 2.16 60.28 -14.62
N ASN A 347 3.00 60.28 -13.58
CA ASN A 347 3.62 61.50 -13.05
C ASN A 347 4.55 62.15 -14.08
N GLN A 348 5.35 61.36 -14.80
CA GLN A 348 6.24 61.87 -15.85
C GLN A 348 5.46 62.49 -17.02
N ILE A 349 4.36 61.86 -17.44
CA ILE A 349 3.45 62.42 -18.46
C ILE A 349 2.87 63.76 -18.00
N LYS A 350 2.47 63.89 -16.72
CA LYS A 350 1.97 65.15 -16.16
C LYS A 350 3.03 66.25 -16.21
N LEU A 351 4.26 65.94 -15.79
CA LEU A 351 5.38 66.88 -15.84
C LEU A 351 5.70 67.32 -17.28
N LEU A 352 5.76 66.38 -18.22
CA LEU A 352 5.98 66.66 -19.64
C LEU A 352 4.86 67.54 -20.20
N ARG A 353 3.59 67.28 -19.84
CA ARG A 353 2.45 68.11 -20.23
C ARG A 353 2.59 69.55 -19.72
N ASP A 354 3.06 69.76 -18.49
CA ASP A 354 3.32 71.08 -17.93
C ASP A 354 4.50 71.81 -18.59
N VAL A 355 5.55 71.08 -18.99
CA VAL A 355 6.66 71.63 -19.76
C VAL A 355 6.17 72.10 -21.14
N VAL A 356 5.43 71.26 -21.85
CA VAL A 356 4.85 71.60 -23.16
C VAL A 356 3.93 72.82 -23.05
N ARG A 357 3.06 72.87 -22.03
CA ARG A 357 2.18 74.04 -21.78
C ARG A 357 2.98 75.32 -21.57
N ARG A 358 3.99 75.31 -20.70
CA ARG A 358 4.86 76.48 -20.44
C ARG A 358 5.63 76.93 -21.68
N ALA A 359 6.09 75.99 -22.50
CA ALA A 359 6.73 76.30 -23.77
C ALA A 359 5.75 76.98 -24.73
N HIS A 360 4.51 76.49 -24.81
CA HIS A 360 3.46 77.09 -25.64
C HIS A 360 3.09 78.51 -25.18
N GLU A 361 2.96 78.75 -23.88
CA GLU A 361 2.74 80.07 -23.29
C GLU A 361 3.89 81.04 -23.59
N LYS A 362 5.15 80.60 -23.39
CA LYS A 362 6.33 81.41 -23.75
C LYS A 362 6.37 81.75 -25.23
N ASN A 363 6.02 80.79 -26.10
CA ASN A 363 6.01 81.03 -27.53
C ASN A 363 4.92 82.04 -27.92
N SER A 364 3.72 81.89 -27.37
CA SER A 364 2.61 82.85 -27.55
C SER A 364 2.98 84.26 -27.11
N SER A 365 3.67 84.39 -25.96
CA SER A 365 4.17 85.69 -25.48
C SER A 365 5.25 86.28 -26.39
N ARG A 366 6.16 85.45 -26.92
CA ARG A 366 7.16 85.90 -27.91
C ARG A 366 6.50 86.38 -29.20
N GLU A 367 5.49 85.66 -29.69
CA GLU A 367 4.71 86.06 -30.87
C GLU A 367 3.98 87.38 -30.65
N ALA A 368 3.37 87.57 -29.48
CA ALA A 368 2.71 88.82 -29.10
C ALA A 368 3.71 90.01 -29.03
N LEU A 369 4.88 89.82 -28.40
CA LEU A 369 5.92 90.84 -28.33
C LEU A 369 6.45 91.20 -29.71
N LEU A 370 6.68 90.21 -30.56
CA LEU A 370 7.14 90.41 -31.95
C LEU A 370 6.12 91.23 -32.75
N LYS A 371 4.81 91.02 -32.50
CA LYS A 371 3.74 91.78 -33.14
C LYS A 371 3.73 93.24 -32.68
N VAL A 372 3.93 93.50 -31.38
CA VAL A 372 4.04 94.86 -30.83
C VAL A 372 5.25 95.57 -31.43
N GLN A 373 6.44 94.97 -31.38
CA GLN A 373 7.66 95.56 -31.95
C GLN A 373 7.51 95.89 -33.44
N LYS A 374 6.89 95.00 -34.22
CA LYS A 374 6.57 95.28 -35.63
C LYS A 374 5.64 96.49 -35.80
N SER A 375 4.62 96.62 -34.94
CA SER A 375 3.71 97.77 -34.99
C SER A 375 4.39 99.08 -34.59
N GLU A 376 5.30 99.03 -33.62
CA GLU A 376 6.07 100.17 -33.12
C GLU A 376 7.06 100.67 -34.17
N LEU A 377 7.80 99.75 -34.81
CA LEU A 377 8.65 100.02 -35.97
C LEU A 377 7.85 100.72 -37.10
N ALA A 378 6.70 100.16 -37.46
CA ALA A 378 5.84 100.75 -38.49
C ALA A 378 5.32 102.16 -38.10
N ASN A 379 5.08 102.42 -36.81
CA ASN A 379 4.63 103.72 -36.35
C ASN A 379 5.76 104.75 -36.31
N GLN A 380 6.97 104.34 -35.92
CA GLN A 380 8.17 105.17 -36.00
C GLN A 380 8.49 105.54 -37.44
N GLU A 381 8.41 104.58 -38.38
CA GLU A 381 8.56 104.85 -39.81
C GLU A 381 7.56 105.89 -40.30
N LYS A 382 6.28 105.79 -39.88
CA LYS A 382 5.25 106.79 -40.22
C LYS A 382 5.54 108.17 -39.63
N GLN A 383 5.94 108.26 -38.37
CA GLN A 383 6.25 109.53 -37.70
C GLN A 383 7.46 110.22 -38.36
N ILE A 384 8.52 109.46 -38.64
CA ILE A 384 9.70 109.97 -39.35
C ILE A 384 9.28 110.51 -40.72
N SER A 385 8.44 109.77 -41.46
CA SER A 385 7.96 110.20 -42.77
C SER A 385 7.07 111.45 -42.71
N SER A 386 6.19 111.56 -41.71
CA SER A 386 5.34 112.74 -41.50
C SER A 386 6.16 113.99 -41.16
N LEU A 387 7.10 113.89 -40.22
CA LEU A 387 7.98 115.00 -39.85
C LEU A 387 8.80 115.49 -41.05
N LEU A 388 9.30 114.55 -41.87
CA LEU A 388 9.98 114.86 -43.12
C LEU A 388 9.08 115.64 -44.09
N ASN A 389 7.80 115.26 -44.20
CA ASN A 389 6.84 115.93 -45.07
C ASN A 389 6.45 117.32 -44.54
N ASP A 390 6.24 117.48 -43.24
CA ASP A 390 5.91 118.77 -42.63
C ASP A 390 7.07 119.76 -42.79
N VAL A 391 8.29 119.29 -42.58
CA VAL A 391 9.51 120.06 -42.83
C VAL A 391 9.59 120.44 -44.32
N LYS A 392 9.38 119.51 -45.25
CA LYS A 392 9.31 119.82 -46.70
C LYS A 392 8.22 120.84 -47.04
N GLY A 393 7.04 120.72 -46.43
CA GLY A 393 5.91 121.61 -46.65
C GLY A 393 6.19 123.05 -46.20
N LEU A 394 6.82 123.22 -45.04
CA LEU A 394 7.20 124.53 -44.51
C LEU A 394 8.14 125.28 -45.46
N PHE A 395 9.17 124.59 -45.98
CA PHE A 395 10.14 125.18 -46.91
C PHE A 395 9.54 125.50 -48.29
N ARG A 396 8.50 124.79 -48.71
CA ARG A 396 7.79 125.05 -49.97
C ARG A 396 6.68 126.09 -49.86
N HIS A 397 6.26 126.48 -48.64
CA HIS A 397 5.12 127.35 -48.46
C HIS A 397 5.40 128.77 -48.99
N PRO A 398 4.53 129.34 -49.85
CA PRO A 398 4.77 130.64 -50.48
C PRO A 398 4.95 131.77 -49.47
N ALA A 399 4.22 131.74 -48.35
CA ALA A 399 4.38 132.74 -47.29
C ALA A 399 5.73 132.62 -46.59
N PHE A 400 6.24 131.40 -46.35
CA PHE A 400 7.56 131.21 -45.75
C PHE A 400 8.65 131.71 -46.72
N ARG A 401 8.51 131.38 -48.01
CA ARG A 401 9.39 131.91 -49.08
C ARG A 401 9.29 133.43 -49.22
N TRP A 402 8.11 134.01 -49.08
CA TRP A 402 7.88 135.45 -49.17
C TRP A 402 8.44 136.19 -47.96
N ILE A 403 8.26 135.65 -46.75
CA ILE A 403 8.87 136.15 -45.51
C ILE A 403 10.40 136.06 -45.60
N ALA A 404 10.93 134.91 -46.04
CA ALA A 404 12.36 134.74 -46.26
C ALA A 404 12.90 135.76 -47.28
N LYS A 405 12.12 136.10 -48.32
CA LYS A 405 12.48 137.12 -49.32
C LYS A 405 12.41 138.56 -48.79
N LEU A 406 11.34 138.95 -48.11
CA LEU A 406 11.19 140.30 -47.55
C LEU A 406 12.19 140.56 -46.42
N GLY A 407 12.45 139.54 -45.61
CA GLY A 407 13.41 139.61 -44.50
C GLY A 407 14.88 139.49 -44.92
N ARG A 408 15.19 139.36 -46.22
CA ARG A 408 16.54 139.07 -46.74
C ARG A 408 17.23 137.92 -45.99
N TRP A 409 16.50 136.84 -45.74
CA TRP A 409 16.96 135.72 -44.91
C TRP A 409 17.75 134.70 -45.76
N SER A 410 19.07 134.91 -45.87
CA SER A 410 19.95 134.15 -46.78
C SER A 410 20.21 132.68 -46.39
N GLU A 411 19.85 132.25 -45.17
CA GLU A 411 20.09 130.89 -44.68
C GLU A 411 18.98 129.88 -45.05
N ALA A 412 17.81 130.36 -45.47
CA ALA A 412 16.68 129.50 -45.83
C ALA A 412 16.96 128.61 -47.06
N GLU A 413 17.69 129.11 -48.06
CA GLU A 413 18.05 128.34 -49.27
C GLU A 413 19.00 127.17 -48.99
N LYS A 414 19.87 127.28 -47.97
CA LYS A 414 20.79 126.19 -47.61
C LYS A 414 20.08 125.03 -46.92
N LEU A 415 19.09 125.33 -46.09
CA LEU A 415 18.30 124.32 -45.40
C LEU A 415 17.34 123.59 -46.34
N GLU A 416 16.74 124.30 -47.31
CA GLU A 416 15.87 123.67 -48.32
C GLU A 416 16.59 122.56 -49.11
N LYS A 417 17.86 122.79 -49.49
CA LYS A 417 18.65 121.79 -50.20
C LYS A 417 18.96 120.52 -49.39
N ARG A 418 19.16 120.62 -48.07
CA ARG A 418 19.46 119.44 -47.20
C ARG A 418 18.23 118.59 -46.90
N ILE A 419 17.03 119.14 -47.01
CA ILE A 419 15.78 118.44 -46.73
C ILE A 419 15.33 117.55 -47.90
N ASP A 420 15.80 117.85 -49.13
CA ASP A 420 15.50 117.08 -50.34
C ASP A 420 16.60 116.04 -50.69
N GLU A 421 17.65 115.90 -49.86
CA GLU A 421 18.55 114.74 -49.91
C GLU A 421 17.89 113.52 -49.23
N PRO A 422 18.03 112.30 -49.80
CA PRO A 422 17.37 111.09 -49.31
C PRO A 422 17.87 110.58 -47.94
#